data_AF-A0A963Q9V5-F1
#
_entry.id   AF-A0A963Q9V5-F1
#
_cell.length_a   1.000
_cell.length_b   1.000
_cell.length_c   1.000
_cell.angle_alpha   90.00
_cell.angle_beta   90.00
_cell.angle_gamma   90.00
#
_symmetry.space_group_name_H-M   'P 1'
#
loop_
_entity.id
_entity.type
_entity.pdbx_description
1 polymer ?
#
loop_
_entity_poly.entity_id
_entity_poly.type
_entity_poly.pdbx_seq_one_letter_code
_entity_poly.pdbx_strand_id
1 'polypeptide(L)' 'MDVAPEDMAAVSDAAHAVIRAAKDAGVYVFGGGIDNRVAPLMVAADGSATAGTYPQTRGLDGGFCVL' A
#
# COMPACT_ATOMS: atom_id res chain seq x y z
N MET A 1 -5.14 9.00 -2.07
CA MET A 1 -4.16 9.43 -3.10
C MET A 1 -4.76 10.57 -3.91
N ASP A 2 -4.05 11.69 -4.04
CA ASP A 2 -4.51 12.89 -4.75
C ASP A 2 -3.73 13.03 -6.07
N VAL A 3 -4.15 12.26 -7.07
CA VAL A 3 -3.54 12.20 -8.41
C VAL A 3 -4.65 12.19 -9.45
N ALA A 4 -4.51 13.00 -10.49
CA ALA A 4 -5.49 13.04 -11.56
C ALA A 4 -5.53 11.70 -12.33
N PRO A 5 -6.70 11.20 -12.76
CA PRO A 5 -6.82 9.92 -13.45
C PRO A 5 -5.90 9.78 -14.66
N GLU A 6 -5.69 10.86 -15.41
CA GLU A 6 -4.81 10.94 -16.58
C GLU A 6 -3.32 10.72 -16.24
N ASP A 7 -2.91 11.06 -15.01
CA ASP A 7 -1.51 10.96 -14.56
C ASP A 7 -1.17 9.57 -14.02
N MET A 8 -2.17 8.70 -13.80
CA MET A 8 -1.98 7.39 -13.19
C MET A 8 -1.04 6.48 -13.98
N ALA A 9 -1.03 6.60 -15.32
CA ALA A 9 -0.09 5.87 -16.17
C ALA A 9 1.37 6.30 -15.90
N ALA A 10 1.62 7.60 -15.84
CA ALA A 10 2.95 8.14 -15.54
C ALA A 10 3.42 7.77 -14.13
N VAL A 11 2.51 7.79 -13.14
CA VAL A 11 2.81 7.34 -11.78
C VAL A 11 3.20 5.86 -11.75
N SER A 12 2.49 5.01 -12.48
CA SER A 12 2.81 3.57 -12.60
C SER A 12 4.20 3.36 -13.20
N ASP A 13 4.54 4.05 -14.27
CA ASP A 13 5.85 3.95 -14.92
C ASP A 13 6.98 4.39 -13.98
N ALA A 14 6.79 5.52 -13.29
CA ALA A 14 7.74 6.05 -12.32
C ALA A 14 7.95 5.09 -11.13
N ALA A 15 6.86 4.56 -10.57
CA ALA A 15 6.92 3.59 -9.47
C ALA A 15 7.67 2.32 -9.88
N HIS A 16 7.40 1.78 -11.08
CA HIS A 16 8.12 0.61 -11.58
C HIS A 16 9.60 0.87 -11.84
N ALA A 17 9.98 2.07 -12.28
CA ALA A 17 11.39 2.45 -12.43
C ALA A 17 12.12 2.43 -11.07
N VAL A 18 11.50 2.95 -10.02
CA VAL A 18 12.05 2.92 -8.65
C VAL A 18 12.20 1.48 -8.15
N ILE A 19 11.20 0.62 -8.36
CA ILE A 19 11.28 -0.80 -7.97
C ILE A 19 12.42 -1.53 -8.70
N ARG A 20 12.62 -1.27 -9.99
CA ARG A 20 13.74 -1.86 -10.76
C ARG A 20 15.09 -1.41 -10.18
N ALA A 21 15.26 -0.11 -9.93
CA ALA A 21 16.49 0.43 -9.35
C ALA A 21 16.77 -0.16 -7.95
N ALA A 22 15.75 -0.32 -7.10
CA ALA A 22 15.89 -0.93 -5.79
C ALA A 22 16.31 -2.41 -5.86
N LYS A 23 15.74 -3.16 -6.81
CA LYS A 23 16.14 -4.54 -7.08
C LYS A 23 17.58 -4.64 -7.58
N ASP A 24 17.98 -3.77 -8.50
CA ASP A 24 19.35 -3.74 -9.03
C ASP A 24 20.38 -3.39 -7.94
N ALA A 25 20.02 -2.51 -7.01
CA ALA A 25 20.82 -2.20 -5.83
C ALA A 25 20.80 -3.28 -4.74
N GLY A 26 19.98 -4.33 -4.88
CA GLY A 26 19.86 -5.42 -3.92
C GLY A 26 19.15 -5.03 -2.61
N VAL A 27 18.39 -3.93 -2.61
CA VAL A 27 17.68 -3.36 -1.45
C VAL A 27 16.17 -3.43 -1.64
N TYR A 28 15.64 -4.46 -2.29
CA TYR A 28 14.21 -4.64 -2.41
C TYR A 28 13.80 -5.91 -1.70
N VAL A 29 13.01 -5.79 -0.62
CA VAL A 29 12.43 -6.94 0.07
C VAL A 29 11.07 -7.28 -0.55
N PHE A 30 10.10 -6.36 -0.46
CA PHE A 30 8.78 -6.53 -1.06
C PHE A 30 8.02 -5.20 -1.14
N GLY A 31 6.95 -5.17 -1.93
CA GLY A 31 5.99 -4.07 -1.93
C GLY A 31 4.62 -4.55 -2.38
N GLY A 32 3.57 -3.84 -1.98
CA GLY A 32 2.20 -4.23 -2.26
C GLY A 32 1.20 -3.08 -2.12
N GLY A 33 0.21 -3.08 -2.99
CA GLY A 33 -0.95 -2.21 -2.89
C GLY A 33 -1.99 -2.77 -1.92
N ILE A 34 -2.77 -1.87 -1.33
CA ILE A 34 -3.91 -2.16 -0.47
C ILE A 34 -5.18 -1.99 -1.32
N ASP A 35 -6.00 -3.02 -1.38
CA ASP A 35 -7.32 -2.92 -2.02
C ASP A 35 -8.28 -2.17 -1.08
N ASN A 36 -8.41 -0.87 -1.31
CA ASN A 36 -9.25 0.01 -0.50
C ASN A 36 -10.77 -0.25 -0.64
N ARG A 37 -11.19 -1.16 -1.54
CA ARG A 37 -12.58 -1.60 -1.67
C ARG A 37 -12.96 -2.61 -0.59
N VAL A 38 -11.97 -3.19 0.09
CA VAL A 38 -12.18 -4.14 1.17
C VAL A 38 -12.02 -3.43 2.51
N ALA A 39 -13.05 -3.50 3.36
CA ALA A 39 -13.03 -2.85 4.67
C ALA A 39 -12.00 -3.53 5.61
N PRO A 40 -11.22 -2.76 6.38
CA PRO A 40 -10.27 -3.32 7.34
C PRO A 40 -10.99 -3.96 8.55
N LEU A 41 -10.33 -4.97 9.12
CA LEU A 41 -10.72 -5.62 10.37
C LEU A 41 -9.54 -5.61 11.34
N MET A 42 -9.81 -5.19 12.59
CA MET A 42 -8.85 -5.33 13.68
C MET A 42 -9.11 -6.67 14.37
N VAL A 43 -8.09 -7.53 14.42
CA VAL A 43 -8.16 -8.85 15.05
C VAL A 43 -7.36 -8.84 16.34
N ALA A 44 -8.00 -9.18 17.45
CA ALA A 44 -7.35 -9.26 18.76
C ALA A 44 -6.66 -10.62 18.97
N ALA A 45 -5.84 -10.72 20.02
CA ALA A 45 -5.07 -11.93 20.33
C ALA A 45 -5.94 -13.16 20.63
N ASP A 46 -7.18 -12.96 21.07
CA ASP A 46 -8.18 -14.02 21.29
C ASP A 46 -8.92 -14.44 20.00
N GLY A 47 -8.59 -13.81 18.87
CA GLY A 47 -9.22 -14.06 17.57
C GLY A 47 -10.51 -13.29 17.34
N SER A 48 -10.97 -12.45 18.28
CA SER A 48 -12.13 -11.58 18.05
C SER A 48 -11.82 -10.51 17.00
N ALA A 49 -12.81 -10.21 16.15
CA ALA A 49 -12.68 -9.24 15.06
C ALA A 49 -13.61 -8.05 15.27
N THR A 50 -13.07 -6.83 15.11
CA THR A 50 -13.84 -5.59 15.15
C THR A 50 -13.76 -4.87 13.81
N ALA A 51 -14.91 -4.43 13.29
CA ALA A 51 -14.98 -3.64 12.07
C ALA A 51 -14.20 -2.33 12.20
N GLY A 52 -13.37 -2.03 11.20
CA GLY A 52 -12.55 -0.83 11.17
C GLY A 52 -11.12 -1.06 11.63
N THR A 53 -10.45 0.04 11.95
CA THR A 53 -9.04 0.09 12.33
C THR A 53 -8.79 1.29 13.27
N TYR A 54 -7.55 1.48 13.70
CA TYR A 54 -7.14 2.61 14.54
C TYR A 54 -7.51 3.96 13.90
N PRO A 55 -7.81 5.01 14.71
CA PRO A 55 -8.15 6.33 14.18
C PRO A 55 -7.16 6.87 13.14
N GLN A 56 -5.87 6.60 13.32
CA GLN A 56 -4.78 7.03 12.45
C GLN A 56 -4.78 6.33 11.08
N THR A 57 -5.38 5.14 10.98
CA THR A 57 -5.41 4.33 9.75
C THR A 57 -6.81 4.26 9.14
N ARG A 58 -7.73 5.16 9.54
CA ARG A 58 -9.10 5.21 8.97
C ARG A 58 -9.13 5.32 7.44
N GLY A 59 -8.15 5.99 6.85
CA GLY A 59 -7.96 6.06 5.39
C GLY A 59 -6.81 5.16 4.94
N LEU A 60 -6.89 3.86 5.24
CA LEU A 60 -5.87 2.90 4.80
C LEU A 60 -5.96 2.73 3.27
N ASP A 61 -5.20 3.52 2.52
CA ASP A 61 -5.16 3.53 1.05
C ASP A 61 -3.73 3.35 0.50
N GLY A 62 -3.61 3.18 -0.82
CA GLY A 62 -2.33 3.12 -1.50
C GLY A 62 -1.62 1.78 -1.32
N GLY A 63 -0.47 1.79 -0.65
CA GLY A 63 0.42 0.64 -0.49
C GLY A 63 1.72 0.99 0.22
N PHE A 64 2.59 0.00 0.40
CA PHE A 64 3.90 0.20 1.00
C PHE A 64 4.97 -0.64 0.31
N CYS A 65 6.23 -0.22 0.48
CA CYS A 65 7.41 -0.89 -0.03
C CYS A 65 8.43 -0.99 1.10
N VAL A 66 9.05 -2.17 1.24
CA VAL A 66 10.12 -2.45 2.17
C VAL A 66 11.37 -2.72 1.35
N LEU A 67 12.42 -1.96 1.65
CA LEU A 67 13.73 -2.00 1.01
C LEU A 67 14.76 -2.71 1.90
#